data_AF-A0A946TY18-F1
#
_entry.id   AF-A0A946TY18-F1
#
_cell.length_a   1.000
_cell.length_b   1.000
_cell.length_c   1.000
_cell.angle_alpha   90.00
_cell.angle_beta   90.00
_cell.angle_gamma   90.00
#
_symmetry.space_group_name_H-M   'P 1'
#
loop_
_entity.id
_entity.type
_entity.pdbx_description
1 polymer ?
#
loop_
_entity_poly.entity_id
_entity_poly.type
_entity_poly.pdbx_seq_one_letter_code
_entity_poly.pdbx_strand_id
1 'polypeptide(L)'
;MKFAFLLLTLCFFCNNSFANDVPNASDRAIFHSDEEHLWNRLHSVFFVREDSNGNEFGGDLVDPYLWPSTTEFLLKGSTHSRAIRLLDEFIKDNGHQLISEPLKRAVLQHDLWSIFDWTANYDKGLPFGGNPKPSVYSTELNESRKALRERLSKVIDLLALDEIEALSLINNYSKAVNSNSFSKAFDDSEPGKPFLPSTLLTDKGGWVCVRGALQGPSAPVHMKYYGGRSPFLVFLNIPGGRTETFKYINSLNQVTAAKLSEPTEVKDLPQFPKGTAVALVRKMSLITKAGKILVTSLVQTVQIRVYDKVGEGIKDHNACQHVYKFALNRKDLFASINGGLKPVKKNSTEGLSLIYSSDYFENDRLKPNSTVMKSCIDCHSCGGGTIHSIFTYKQDDWVPEAAGLGSDKLRLLPTRILDEQKRATTWKYNRHDWGLLQGWIETISKR
;
A
#
# COMPACT_ATOMS: atom_id res chain seq x y z
N MET A 1 41.99 48.33 -46.01
CA MET A 1 42.09 47.09 -45.21
C MET A 1 41.20 47.26 -43.98
N LYS A 2 39.88 47.09 -44.13
CA LYS A 2 39.07 45.90 -43.76
C LYS A 2 39.22 45.47 -42.29
N PHE A 3 38.46 46.14 -41.42
CA PHE A 3 37.99 45.59 -40.14
C PHE A 3 36.65 44.89 -40.42
N ALA A 4 36.57 43.59 -40.19
CA ALA A 4 35.34 42.81 -40.29
C ALA A 4 34.89 42.41 -38.88
N PHE A 5 33.71 42.89 -38.51
CA PHE A 5 32.91 42.41 -37.37
C PHE A 5 32.54 40.94 -37.63
N LEU A 6 32.86 40.03 -36.71
CA LEU A 6 32.31 38.68 -36.71
C LEU A 6 31.23 38.60 -35.62
N LEU A 7 29.97 38.65 -36.04
CA LEU A 7 28.82 38.27 -35.22
C LEU A 7 28.86 36.74 -35.04
N LEU A 8 28.97 36.27 -33.80
CA LEU A 8 28.76 34.86 -33.47
C LEU A 8 27.27 34.65 -33.14
N THR A 9 26.50 34.18 -34.12
CA THR A 9 25.14 33.70 -33.94
C THR A 9 25.20 32.27 -33.36
N LEU A 10 25.00 32.13 -32.05
CA LEU A 10 24.75 30.81 -31.44
C LEU A 10 23.30 30.41 -31.68
N CYS A 11 23.09 29.52 -32.65
CA CYS A 11 21.83 28.79 -32.82
C CYS A 11 21.64 27.84 -31.63
N PHE A 12 20.75 28.21 -30.69
CA PHE A 12 20.15 27.27 -29.74
C PHE A 12 19.21 26.34 -30.51
N PHE A 13 19.70 25.16 -30.88
CA PHE A 13 18.82 24.05 -31.23
C PHE A 13 18.26 23.46 -29.93
N CYS A 14 16.97 23.70 -29.69
CA CYS A 14 16.16 22.95 -28.74
C CYS A 14 16.12 21.48 -29.17
N ASN A 15 16.98 20.65 -28.61
CA ASN A 15 16.76 19.21 -28.60
C ASN A 15 15.70 18.91 -27.53
N ASN A 16 14.43 18.86 -27.96
CA ASN A 16 13.40 18.09 -27.29
C ASN A 16 13.74 16.61 -27.46
N SER A 17 14.65 16.11 -26.62
CA SER A 17 14.84 14.69 -26.44
C SER A 17 13.68 14.18 -25.59
N PHE A 18 12.66 13.62 -26.24
CA PHE A 18 11.81 12.63 -25.60
C PHE A 18 12.71 11.47 -25.18
N ALA A 19 13.19 11.51 -23.93
CA ALA A 19 13.86 10.37 -23.33
C ALA A 19 12.83 9.25 -23.24
N ASN A 20 12.97 8.23 -24.09
CA ASN A 20 12.37 6.94 -23.86
C ASN A 20 12.95 6.44 -22.52
N ASP A 21 12.10 6.35 -21.49
CA ASP A 21 12.41 5.72 -20.21
C ASP A 21 12.76 4.25 -20.49
N VAL A 22 14.04 3.95 -20.67
CA VAL A 22 14.55 2.58 -20.55
C VAL A 22 14.34 2.18 -19.09
N PRO A 23 13.67 1.05 -18.80
CA PRO A 23 13.57 0.57 -17.42
C PRO A 23 14.97 0.41 -16.85
N ASN A 24 15.32 1.14 -15.80
CA ASN A 24 16.52 0.84 -15.04
C ASN A 24 16.38 -0.59 -14.49
N ALA A 25 17.45 -1.37 -14.55
CA ALA A 25 17.49 -2.72 -14.00
C ALA A 25 16.97 -2.72 -12.55
N SER A 26 16.22 -3.76 -12.18
CA SER A 26 15.68 -3.88 -10.83
C SER A 26 16.83 -3.98 -9.82
N ASP A 27 16.65 -3.31 -8.69
CA ASP A 27 17.70 -3.21 -7.69
C ASP A 27 17.81 -4.49 -6.85
N ARG A 28 18.97 -5.16 -6.94
CA ARG A 28 19.23 -6.46 -6.30
C ARG A 28 19.98 -6.34 -4.96
N ALA A 29 20.68 -5.24 -4.71
CA ALA A 29 21.48 -5.02 -3.49
C ALA A 29 20.70 -4.32 -2.36
N ILE A 30 19.55 -4.86 -1.93
CA ILE A 30 18.63 -4.17 -1.00
C ILE A 30 19.07 -4.28 0.47
N PHE A 31 19.35 -5.50 0.95
CA PHE A 31 19.62 -5.80 2.36
C PHE A 31 21.11 -5.76 2.71
N HIS A 32 21.97 -6.03 1.75
CA HIS A 32 23.41 -6.07 1.91
C HIS A 32 24.11 -5.47 0.68
N SER A 33 25.34 -4.97 0.84
CA SER A 33 26.11 -4.35 -0.26
C SER A 33 26.60 -5.37 -1.29
N ASP A 34 26.83 -6.61 -0.87
CA ASP A 34 27.07 -7.75 -1.77
C ASP A 34 25.76 -8.23 -2.39
N GLU A 35 25.64 -8.10 -3.71
CA GLU A 35 24.47 -8.54 -4.49
C GLU A 35 24.18 -10.04 -4.34
N GLU A 36 25.23 -10.85 -4.16
CA GLU A 36 25.10 -12.31 -4.01
C GLU A 36 24.86 -12.73 -2.55
N HIS A 37 24.73 -11.77 -1.63
CA HIS A 37 24.36 -12.06 -0.25
C HIS A 37 23.00 -12.80 -0.21
N LEU A 38 22.90 -13.81 0.65
CA LEU A 38 21.73 -14.70 0.70
C LEU A 38 20.39 -13.97 0.87
N TRP A 39 20.35 -12.90 1.66
CA TRP A 39 19.13 -12.09 1.82
C TRP A 39 18.73 -11.35 0.54
N ASN A 40 19.69 -10.86 -0.23
CA ASN A 40 19.45 -10.20 -1.51
C ASN A 40 18.93 -11.22 -2.53
N ARG A 41 19.61 -12.36 -2.66
CA ARG A 41 19.17 -13.47 -3.53
C ARG A 41 17.76 -13.94 -3.17
N LEU A 42 17.48 -14.12 -1.87
CA LEU A 42 16.16 -14.53 -1.38
C LEU A 42 15.10 -13.45 -1.65
N HIS A 43 15.40 -12.18 -1.44
CA HIS A 43 14.46 -11.09 -1.74
C HIS A 43 14.15 -11.02 -3.24
N SER A 44 15.19 -11.00 -4.08
CA SER A 44 15.07 -10.85 -5.52
C SER A 44 14.27 -11.98 -6.16
N VAL A 45 14.36 -13.23 -5.66
CA VAL A 45 13.57 -14.34 -6.23
C VAL A 45 12.06 -14.12 -6.09
N PHE A 46 11.61 -13.34 -5.11
CA PHE A 46 10.20 -13.07 -4.86
C PHE A 46 9.73 -11.70 -5.38
N PHE A 47 10.62 -10.70 -5.41
CA PHE A 47 10.26 -9.32 -5.69
C PHE A 47 10.66 -8.82 -7.08
N VAL A 48 11.46 -9.57 -7.83
CA VAL A 48 11.83 -9.24 -9.21
C VAL A 48 11.07 -10.16 -10.17
N ARG A 49 10.33 -9.57 -11.10
CA ARG A 49 9.69 -10.26 -12.23
C ARG A 49 10.42 -9.89 -13.52
N GLU A 50 10.49 -10.82 -14.44
CA GLU A 50 10.95 -10.56 -15.80
C GLU A 50 9.74 -10.61 -16.74
N ASP A 51 9.66 -9.67 -17.70
CA ASP A 51 8.70 -9.74 -18.80
C ASP A 51 9.18 -10.66 -19.93
N SER A 52 8.35 -10.81 -20.97
CA SER A 52 8.66 -11.62 -22.14
C SER A 52 9.89 -11.14 -22.95
N ASN A 53 10.36 -9.91 -22.71
CA ASN A 53 11.55 -9.34 -23.32
C ASN A 53 12.78 -9.40 -22.40
N GLY A 54 12.65 -10.00 -21.21
CA GLY A 54 13.72 -10.07 -20.22
C GLY A 54 13.94 -8.77 -19.42
N ASN A 55 13.02 -7.81 -19.49
CA ASN A 55 13.11 -6.61 -18.66
C ASN A 55 12.71 -6.95 -17.22
N GLU A 56 13.50 -6.48 -16.26
CA GLU A 56 13.24 -6.70 -14.84
C GLU A 56 12.37 -5.61 -14.23
N PHE A 57 11.37 -6.02 -13.45
CA PHE A 57 10.46 -5.14 -12.73
C PHE A 57 10.39 -5.51 -11.25
N GLY A 58 10.30 -4.50 -10.39
CA GLY A 58 10.13 -4.67 -8.96
C GLY A 58 11.41 -4.38 -8.19
N GLY A 59 11.84 -5.30 -7.33
CA GLY A 59 12.98 -5.11 -6.44
C GLY A 59 12.60 -4.29 -5.21
N ASP A 60 12.57 -2.96 -5.30
CA ASP A 60 12.30 -2.08 -4.15
C ASP A 60 10.86 -1.54 -4.10
N LEU A 61 9.89 -2.42 -4.35
CA LEU A 61 8.45 -2.13 -4.22
C LEU A 61 7.91 -2.65 -2.89
N VAL A 62 6.93 -1.94 -2.33
CA VAL A 62 6.29 -2.33 -1.05
C VAL A 62 5.66 -3.72 -1.13
N ASP A 63 5.04 -4.07 -2.26
CA ASP A 63 4.41 -5.37 -2.47
C ASP A 63 4.98 -6.03 -3.74
N PRO A 64 5.07 -7.37 -3.75
CA PRO A 64 5.51 -8.11 -4.92
C PRO A 64 4.43 -8.13 -6.00
N TYR A 65 4.85 -8.36 -7.25
CA TYR A 65 3.95 -8.55 -8.39
C TYR A 65 3.36 -9.97 -8.38
N LEU A 66 2.34 -10.17 -7.54
CA LEU A 66 1.64 -11.44 -7.38
C LEU A 66 0.12 -11.22 -7.40
N TRP A 67 -0.57 -12.02 -8.20
CA TRP A 67 -2.03 -11.97 -8.35
C TRP A 67 -2.65 -13.34 -8.07
N PRO A 68 -3.95 -13.41 -7.71
CA PRO A 68 -4.64 -14.70 -7.59
C PRO A 68 -4.59 -15.54 -8.87
N SER A 69 -4.44 -14.89 -10.03
CA SER A 69 -4.38 -15.52 -11.35
C SER A 69 -2.99 -16.01 -11.76
N THR A 70 -1.93 -15.71 -11.00
CA THR A 70 -0.56 -16.17 -11.27
C THR A 70 -0.48 -17.70 -11.18
N THR A 71 0.01 -18.35 -12.25
CA THR A 71 0.11 -19.81 -12.34
C THR A 71 1.50 -20.33 -12.66
N GLU A 72 2.41 -19.50 -13.15
CA GLU A 72 3.74 -19.89 -13.58
C GLU A 72 4.80 -19.38 -12.59
N PHE A 73 4.83 -18.07 -12.35
CA PHE A 73 5.86 -17.45 -11.50
C PHE A 73 5.80 -17.99 -10.07
N LEU A 74 6.94 -18.49 -9.55
CA LEU A 74 7.11 -19.16 -8.25
C LEU A 74 6.37 -20.49 -8.09
N LEU A 75 5.52 -20.90 -9.04
CA LEU A 75 4.71 -22.12 -8.93
C LEU A 75 5.17 -23.22 -9.88
N LYS A 76 5.93 -22.89 -10.93
CA LYS A 76 6.45 -23.88 -11.88
C LYS A 76 7.90 -23.63 -12.27
N GLY A 77 8.50 -24.66 -12.85
CA GLY A 77 9.79 -24.61 -13.53
C GLY A 77 10.94 -24.07 -12.67
N SER A 78 11.87 -23.38 -13.33
CA SER A 78 13.12 -22.89 -12.72
C SER A 78 12.88 -21.86 -11.62
N THR A 79 11.84 -21.03 -11.73
CA THR A 79 11.53 -20.00 -10.72
C THR A 79 11.08 -20.63 -9.40
N HIS A 80 10.19 -21.63 -9.45
CA HIS A 80 9.78 -22.39 -8.28
C HIS A 80 10.96 -23.13 -7.65
N SER A 81 11.73 -23.88 -8.44
CA SER A 81 12.89 -24.62 -7.92
C SER A 81 13.94 -23.69 -7.29
N ARG A 82 14.16 -22.49 -7.86
CA ARG A 82 15.08 -21.50 -7.30
C ARG A 82 14.56 -20.94 -5.96
N ALA A 83 13.28 -20.61 -5.87
CA ALA A 83 12.68 -20.11 -4.62
C ALA A 83 12.77 -21.15 -3.50
N ILE A 84 12.46 -22.42 -3.80
CA ILE A 84 12.58 -23.52 -2.84
C ILE A 84 14.02 -23.70 -2.38
N ARG A 85 14.99 -23.76 -3.31
CA ARG A 85 16.41 -23.91 -2.94
C ARG A 85 16.91 -22.77 -2.06
N LEU A 86 16.56 -21.52 -2.36
CA LEU A 86 17.01 -20.36 -1.56
C LEU A 86 16.38 -20.35 -0.17
N LEU A 87 15.11 -20.75 -0.04
CA LEU A 87 14.48 -20.92 1.27
C LEU A 87 15.14 -22.05 2.07
N ASP A 88 15.44 -23.18 1.43
CA ASP A 88 16.13 -24.31 2.07
C ASP A 88 17.56 -23.94 2.50
N GLU A 89 18.31 -23.21 1.66
CA GLU A 89 19.63 -22.63 1.99
C GLU A 89 19.52 -21.70 3.20
N PHE A 90 18.56 -20.77 3.19
CA PHE A 90 18.32 -19.85 4.31
C PHE A 90 18.01 -20.57 5.62
N ILE A 91 17.23 -21.65 5.56
CA ILE A 91 16.89 -22.45 6.74
C ILE A 91 18.10 -23.25 7.22
N LYS A 92 18.79 -23.95 6.33
CA LYS A 92 19.88 -24.89 6.66
C LYS A 92 21.11 -24.16 7.17
N ASP A 93 21.46 -23.05 6.54
CA ASP A 93 22.72 -22.34 6.78
C ASP A 93 22.53 -21.18 7.78
N ASN A 94 21.44 -21.20 8.56
CA ASN A 94 21.10 -20.16 9.53
C ASN A 94 21.10 -18.74 8.92
N GLY A 95 20.52 -18.60 7.74
CA GLY A 95 20.49 -17.35 6.98
C GLY A 95 20.00 -16.14 7.79
N HIS A 96 19.06 -16.35 8.72
CA HIS A 96 18.55 -15.33 9.64
C HIS A 96 19.63 -14.69 10.54
N GLN A 97 20.77 -15.35 10.74
CA GLN A 97 21.89 -14.86 11.55
C GLN A 97 22.90 -14.04 10.75
N LEU A 98 22.82 -14.05 9.42
CA LEU A 98 23.75 -13.30 8.54
C LEU A 98 23.59 -11.79 8.67
N ILE A 99 22.41 -11.31 9.07
CA ILE A 99 22.12 -9.90 9.35
C ILE A 99 21.38 -9.79 10.68
N SER A 100 22.01 -9.15 11.66
CA SER A 100 21.43 -8.97 13.00
C SER A 100 20.51 -7.76 13.13
N GLU A 101 20.54 -6.82 12.18
CA GLU A 101 19.79 -5.56 12.24
C GLU A 101 18.27 -5.77 12.32
N PRO A 102 17.59 -5.37 13.42
CA PRO A 102 16.15 -5.63 13.60
C PRO A 102 15.29 -5.01 12.50
N LEU A 103 15.66 -3.82 12.01
CA LEU A 103 14.94 -3.15 10.93
C LEU A 103 14.94 -3.97 9.62
N LYS A 104 16.08 -4.53 9.24
CA LYS A 104 16.17 -5.37 8.03
C LYS A 104 15.43 -6.68 8.22
N ARG A 105 15.54 -7.32 9.40
CA ARG A 105 14.77 -8.53 9.76
C ARG A 105 13.27 -8.31 9.64
N ALA A 106 12.77 -7.20 10.21
CA ALA A 106 11.37 -6.82 10.15
C ALA A 106 10.86 -6.67 8.72
N VAL A 107 11.61 -5.94 7.88
CA VAL A 107 11.23 -5.73 6.47
C VAL A 107 11.19 -7.06 5.72
N LEU A 108 12.24 -7.89 5.81
CA LEU A 108 12.28 -9.18 5.13
C LEU A 108 11.17 -10.12 5.62
N GLN A 109 10.89 -10.17 6.93
CA GLN A 109 9.78 -10.98 7.45
C GLN A 109 8.45 -10.55 6.84
N HIS A 110 8.16 -9.24 6.83
CA HIS A 110 6.93 -8.71 6.27
C HIS A 110 6.79 -9.03 4.78
N ASP A 111 7.89 -8.92 4.04
CA ASP A 111 7.96 -9.24 2.62
C ASP A 111 7.63 -10.71 2.37
N LEU A 112 8.23 -11.64 3.12
CA LEU A 112 7.96 -13.07 3.01
C LEU A 112 6.54 -13.46 3.47
N TRP A 113 5.99 -12.76 4.47
CA TRP A 113 4.60 -12.93 4.88
C TRP A 113 3.63 -12.58 3.74
N SER A 114 3.97 -11.59 2.90
CA SER A 114 3.15 -11.27 1.73
C SER A 114 3.03 -12.43 0.74
N ILE A 115 4.12 -13.18 0.53
CA ILE A 115 4.16 -14.36 -0.34
C ILE A 115 3.36 -15.50 0.28
N PHE A 116 3.53 -15.73 1.58
CA PHE A 116 2.75 -16.75 2.30
C PHE A 116 1.25 -16.50 2.13
N ASP A 117 0.79 -15.29 2.44
CA ASP A 117 -0.61 -14.92 2.33
C ASP A 117 -1.12 -15.08 0.88
N TRP A 118 -0.33 -14.73 -0.13
CA TRP A 118 -0.72 -14.95 -1.52
C TRP A 118 -0.95 -16.43 -1.83
N THR A 119 -0.02 -17.31 -1.44
CA THR A 119 -0.19 -18.77 -1.62
C THR A 119 -1.37 -19.34 -0.83
N ALA A 120 -1.77 -18.71 0.28
CA ALA A 120 -2.88 -19.14 1.14
C ALA A 120 -4.26 -18.66 0.66
N ASN A 121 -4.31 -17.63 -0.20
CA ASN A 121 -5.54 -16.99 -0.67
C ASN A 121 -5.72 -17.07 -2.20
N TYR A 122 -5.07 -18.01 -2.87
CA TYR A 122 -5.15 -18.16 -4.33
C TYR A 122 -6.58 -18.41 -4.84
N ASP A 123 -7.45 -18.94 -3.98
CA ASP A 123 -8.85 -19.25 -4.24
C ASP A 123 -9.81 -18.08 -3.92
N LYS A 124 -9.28 -16.94 -3.47
CA LYS A 124 -10.08 -15.75 -3.14
C LYS A 124 -9.97 -14.71 -4.24
N GLY A 125 -11.11 -14.24 -4.73
CA GLY A 125 -11.18 -13.07 -5.59
C GLY A 125 -10.75 -11.80 -4.87
N LEU A 126 -10.29 -10.81 -5.63
CA LEU A 126 -9.98 -9.47 -5.13
C LEU A 126 -11.22 -8.58 -5.21
N PRO A 127 -11.27 -7.47 -4.45
CA PRO A 127 -12.44 -6.58 -4.45
C PRO A 127 -12.84 -6.01 -5.82
N PHE A 128 -11.90 -5.92 -6.77
CA PHE A 128 -12.12 -5.37 -8.12
C PHE A 128 -11.83 -6.39 -9.23
N GLY A 129 -12.25 -7.64 -9.01
CA GLY A 129 -12.07 -8.73 -9.97
C GLY A 129 -11.01 -9.73 -9.53
N GLY A 130 -10.30 -10.34 -10.49
CA GLY A 130 -9.31 -11.39 -10.18
C GLY A 130 -9.96 -12.62 -9.58
N ASN A 131 -11.22 -12.88 -9.93
CA ASN A 131 -11.87 -14.13 -9.57
C ASN A 131 -11.01 -15.28 -10.11
N PRO A 132 -10.62 -16.23 -9.24
CA PRO A 132 -9.74 -17.31 -9.64
C PRO A 132 -10.38 -18.12 -10.77
N LYS A 133 -9.64 -18.29 -11.86
CA LYS A 133 -10.06 -19.10 -13.00
C LYS A 133 -9.90 -20.58 -12.68
N PRO A 134 -10.63 -21.51 -13.34
CA PRO A 134 -10.42 -22.95 -13.15
C PRO A 134 -8.95 -23.39 -13.27
N SER A 135 -8.17 -22.72 -14.12
CA SER A 135 -6.74 -22.98 -14.33
C SER A 135 -5.85 -22.79 -13.09
N VAL A 136 -6.28 -22.03 -12.08
CA VAL A 136 -5.48 -21.85 -10.85
C VAL A 136 -5.59 -23.05 -9.90
N TYR A 137 -6.55 -23.95 -10.17
CA TYR A 137 -6.82 -25.16 -9.41
C TYR A 137 -6.22 -26.37 -10.12
N SER A 138 -5.03 -26.79 -9.70
CA SER A 138 -4.45 -28.08 -10.07
C SER A 138 -3.70 -28.68 -8.89
N THR A 139 -3.56 -30.01 -8.88
CA THR A 139 -2.79 -30.72 -7.85
C THR A 139 -1.34 -30.21 -7.81
N GLU A 140 -0.71 -30.04 -8.97
CA GLU A 140 0.66 -29.54 -9.09
C GLU A 140 0.82 -28.14 -8.48
N LEU A 141 -0.07 -27.21 -8.81
CA LEU A 141 -0.02 -25.84 -8.27
C LEU A 141 -0.27 -25.83 -6.75
N ASN A 142 -1.16 -26.69 -6.26
CA ASN A 142 -1.46 -26.80 -4.83
C ASN A 142 -0.27 -27.36 -4.05
N GLU A 143 0.43 -28.36 -4.58
CA GLU A 143 1.66 -28.88 -3.97
C GLU A 143 2.79 -27.84 -3.99
N SER A 144 2.93 -27.08 -5.09
CA SER A 144 3.92 -26.00 -5.19
C SER A 144 3.66 -24.88 -4.17
N ARG A 145 2.40 -24.46 -4.02
CA ARG A 145 1.99 -23.50 -2.97
C ARG A 145 2.23 -24.05 -1.57
N LYS A 146 1.95 -25.33 -1.33
CA LYS A 146 2.19 -25.99 -0.03
C LYS A 146 3.68 -26.03 0.30
N ALA A 147 4.53 -26.40 -0.65
CA ALA A 147 5.98 -26.44 -0.48
C ALA A 147 6.55 -25.06 -0.13
N LEU A 148 6.05 -23.99 -0.77
CA LEU A 148 6.37 -22.61 -0.40
C LEU A 148 5.90 -22.27 1.02
N ARG A 149 4.63 -22.53 1.37
CA ARG A 149 4.07 -22.19 2.69
C ARG A 149 4.85 -22.82 3.83
N GLU A 150 5.21 -24.10 3.70
CA GLU A 150 5.99 -24.83 4.69
C GLU A 150 7.31 -24.09 4.99
N ARG A 151 8.09 -23.75 3.96
CA ARG A 151 9.38 -23.10 4.12
C ARG A 151 9.28 -21.64 4.53
N LEU A 152 8.35 -20.90 3.91
CA LEU A 152 8.08 -19.50 4.26
C LEU A 152 7.70 -19.36 5.74
N SER A 153 6.86 -20.25 6.26
CA SER A 153 6.48 -20.22 7.68
C SER A 153 7.69 -20.34 8.61
N LYS A 154 8.62 -21.24 8.29
CA LYS A 154 9.87 -21.41 9.06
C LYS A 154 10.76 -20.18 8.99
N VAL A 155 10.94 -19.61 7.80
CA VAL A 155 11.78 -18.40 7.63
C VAL A 155 11.15 -17.19 8.33
N ILE A 156 9.83 -17.02 8.24
CA ILE A 156 9.08 -15.96 8.94
C ILE A 156 9.29 -16.05 10.45
N ASP A 157 9.21 -17.26 11.01
CA ASP A 157 9.45 -17.52 12.43
C ASP A 157 10.89 -17.23 12.85
N LEU A 158 11.88 -17.71 12.08
CA LEU A 158 13.31 -17.44 12.33
C LEU A 158 13.65 -15.93 12.31
N LEU A 159 12.97 -15.16 11.45
CA LEU A 159 13.16 -13.71 11.34
C LEU A 159 12.43 -12.93 12.44
N ALA A 160 11.53 -13.56 13.20
CA ALA A 160 10.69 -12.87 14.17
C ALA A 160 11.48 -12.12 15.22
N LEU A 161 11.03 -10.89 15.48
CA LEU A 161 11.54 -10.03 16.53
C LEU A 161 10.78 -10.30 17.83
N ASP A 162 11.42 -10.04 18.97
CA ASP A 162 10.63 -9.88 20.19
C ASP A 162 9.84 -8.56 20.16
N GLU A 163 8.90 -8.42 21.11
CA GLU A 163 8.01 -7.25 21.17
C GLU A 163 8.77 -5.95 21.43
N ILE A 164 9.85 -5.99 22.22
CA ILE A 164 10.66 -4.81 22.56
C ILE A 164 11.40 -4.32 21.31
N GLU A 165 12.06 -5.23 20.60
CA GLU A 165 12.74 -4.95 19.33
C GLU A 165 11.76 -4.39 18.29
N ALA A 166 10.58 -5.01 18.14
CA ALA A 166 9.59 -4.60 17.15
C ALA A 166 8.98 -3.21 17.44
N LEU A 167 8.73 -2.88 18.72
CA LEU A 167 8.24 -1.56 19.12
C LEU A 167 9.33 -0.47 19.05
N SER A 168 10.60 -0.87 19.16
CA SER A 168 11.75 0.04 19.10
C SER A 168 12.17 0.38 17.67
N LEU A 169 11.52 -0.18 16.65
CA LEU A 169 11.79 0.16 15.26
C LEU A 169 11.59 1.66 15.00
N ILE A 170 12.42 2.18 14.09
CA ILE A 170 12.41 3.57 13.61
C ILE A 170 11.00 4.05 13.23
N ASN A 171 10.61 5.21 13.74
CA ASN A 171 9.48 5.98 13.19
C ASN A 171 9.92 6.72 11.93
N ASN A 172 9.75 6.06 10.80
CA ASN A 172 10.27 6.51 9.51
C ASN A 172 9.49 7.72 8.96
N TYR A 173 8.19 7.84 9.27
CA TYR A 173 7.38 9.02 8.95
C TYR A 173 7.91 10.28 9.66
N SER A 174 8.18 10.19 10.96
CA SER A 174 8.76 11.31 11.71
C SER A 174 10.14 11.70 11.18
N LYS A 175 10.98 10.73 10.80
CA LYS A 175 12.26 11.03 10.14
C LYS A 175 12.07 11.75 8.80
N ALA A 176 11.12 11.33 7.97
CA ALA A 176 10.81 11.97 6.69
C ALA A 176 10.33 13.42 6.84
N VAL A 177 9.45 13.68 7.81
CA VAL A 177 8.99 15.04 8.14
C VAL A 177 10.14 15.92 8.64
N ASN A 178 11.03 15.36 9.46
CA ASN A 178 12.14 16.09 10.07
C ASN A 178 13.32 16.31 9.13
N SER A 179 13.39 15.61 8.00
CA SER A 179 14.44 15.85 6.99
C SER A 179 14.26 17.16 6.22
N ASN A 180 13.08 17.79 6.33
CA ASN A 180 12.68 18.99 5.58
C ASN A 180 12.81 18.84 4.05
N SER A 181 12.86 17.61 3.53
CA SER A 181 12.90 17.34 2.08
C SER A 181 11.53 17.54 1.41
N PHE A 182 10.46 17.63 2.20
CA PHE A 182 9.09 17.80 1.73
C PHE A 182 8.42 18.97 2.46
N SER A 183 7.53 19.68 1.76
CA SER A 183 6.69 20.70 2.39
C SER A 183 5.84 20.07 3.51
N LYS A 184 5.56 20.81 4.58
CA LYS A 184 4.75 20.32 5.71
C LYS A 184 3.24 20.56 5.52
N ALA A 185 2.87 21.33 4.51
CA ALA A 185 1.50 21.66 4.16
C ALA A 185 1.35 21.69 2.63
N PHE A 186 0.10 21.58 2.18
CA PHE A 186 -0.26 21.82 0.79
C PHE A 186 -0.07 23.30 0.46
N ASP A 187 0.41 23.57 -0.76
CA ASP A 187 0.62 24.91 -1.29
C ASP A 187 -0.13 25.03 -2.62
N ASP A 188 -1.22 25.80 -2.62
CA ASP A 188 -2.05 26.05 -3.80
C ASP A 188 -1.26 26.69 -4.96
N SER A 189 -0.12 27.35 -4.68
CA SER A 189 0.74 27.96 -5.71
C SER A 189 1.71 26.97 -6.35
N GLU A 190 2.05 25.88 -5.65
CA GLU A 190 2.90 24.79 -6.14
C GLU A 190 2.22 23.41 -5.99
N PRO A 191 1.02 23.19 -6.59
CA PRO A 191 0.22 21.99 -6.34
C PRO A 191 0.88 20.70 -6.85
N GLY A 192 1.92 20.79 -7.68
CA GLY A 192 2.71 19.63 -8.10
C GLY A 192 3.73 19.14 -7.06
N LYS A 193 4.04 19.95 -6.05
CA LYS A 193 5.11 19.68 -5.08
C LYS A 193 4.62 18.71 -3.99
N PRO A 194 5.30 17.57 -3.79
CA PRO A 194 4.93 16.65 -2.72
C PRO A 194 5.04 17.30 -1.33
N PHE A 195 4.07 17.01 -0.46
CA PHE A 195 4.08 17.46 0.93
C PHE A 195 3.77 16.31 1.89
N LEU A 196 4.30 16.40 3.11
CA LEU A 196 4.13 15.40 4.16
C LEU A 196 3.79 16.10 5.49
N PRO A 197 2.53 16.02 5.97
CA PRO A 197 2.09 16.76 7.15
C PRO A 197 2.71 16.30 8.46
N SER A 198 3.35 17.21 9.20
CA SER A 198 4.03 16.86 10.45
C SER A 198 3.13 16.27 11.54
N THR A 199 1.83 16.59 11.51
CA THR A 199 0.87 16.20 12.54
C THR A 199 -0.08 15.07 12.12
N LEU A 200 0.11 14.45 10.94
CA LEU A 200 -0.83 13.44 10.39
C LEU A 200 -1.05 12.26 11.34
N LEU A 201 0.04 11.73 11.90
CA LEU A 201 0.02 10.55 12.78
C LEU A 201 0.00 10.92 14.26
N THR A 202 -0.52 12.10 14.60
CA THR A 202 -0.62 12.61 15.98
C THR A 202 -2.05 13.03 16.30
N ASP A 203 -2.41 13.04 17.58
CA ASP A 203 -3.69 13.57 18.06
C ASP A 203 -3.72 15.10 18.20
N LYS A 204 -2.55 15.76 18.09
CA LYS A 204 -2.36 17.21 18.26
C LYS A 204 -2.58 18.04 16.99
N GLY A 205 -2.86 17.40 15.86
CA GLY A 205 -3.00 18.05 14.54
C GLY A 205 -4.43 18.31 14.09
N GLY A 206 -4.56 18.97 12.94
CA GLY A 206 -5.83 19.13 12.22
C GLY A 206 -6.41 17.80 11.69
N TRP A 207 -5.57 16.78 11.51
CA TRP A 207 -5.95 15.47 11.00
C TRP A 207 -6.69 14.63 12.04
N VAL A 208 -7.93 14.25 11.74
CA VAL A 208 -8.76 13.35 12.55
C VAL A 208 -8.75 11.97 11.92
N CYS A 209 -8.35 10.94 12.68
CA CYS A 209 -8.50 9.56 12.22
C CYS A 209 -9.99 9.21 12.21
N VAL A 210 -10.48 8.66 11.10
CA VAL A 210 -11.90 8.39 10.87
C VAL A 210 -12.14 6.96 10.42
N ARG A 211 -13.33 6.44 10.72
CA ARG A 211 -13.82 5.11 10.33
C ARG A 211 -15.26 5.17 9.82
N GLY A 212 -15.69 4.11 9.15
CA GLY A 212 -17.07 3.94 8.70
C GLY A 212 -17.98 3.41 9.80
N ALA A 213 -19.25 3.18 9.42
CA ALA A 213 -20.26 2.62 10.31
C ALA A 213 -19.99 1.14 10.68
N LEU A 214 -19.37 0.38 9.78
CA LEU A 214 -19.04 -1.02 10.03
C LEU A 214 -17.99 -1.19 11.14
N GLN A 215 -18.06 -2.33 11.84
CA GLN A 215 -17.14 -2.66 12.93
C GLN A 215 -15.74 -3.10 12.45
N GLY A 216 -15.60 -3.38 11.14
CA GLY A 216 -14.34 -3.77 10.52
C GLY A 216 -13.35 -2.62 10.33
N PRO A 217 -12.27 -2.85 9.56
CA PRO A 217 -11.26 -1.84 9.30
C PRO A 217 -11.80 -0.62 8.54
N SER A 218 -11.19 0.55 8.75
CA SER A 218 -11.57 1.82 8.10
C SER A 218 -11.42 1.86 6.58
N ALA A 219 -10.54 1.05 6.00
CA ALA A 219 -10.33 0.91 4.55
C ALA A 219 -10.43 -0.57 4.13
N PRO A 220 -11.64 -1.16 4.16
CA PRO A 220 -11.84 -2.61 4.04
C PRO A 220 -11.39 -3.18 2.69
N VAL A 221 -11.56 -2.42 1.61
CA VAL A 221 -11.08 -2.80 0.26
C VAL A 221 -9.56 -2.95 0.22
N HIS A 222 -8.82 -1.98 0.78
CA HIS A 222 -7.37 -2.05 0.89
C HIS A 222 -6.94 -3.22 1.78
N MET A 223 -7.61 -3.38 2.94
CA MET A 223 -7.33 -4.49 3.86
C MET A 223 -7.51 -5.86 3.21
N LYS A 224 -8.58 -6.06 2.44
CA LYS A 224 -8.83 -7.30 1.69
C LYS A 224 -7.76 -7.55 0.64
N TYR A 225 -7.42 -6.51 -0.15
CA TYR A 225 -6.43 -6.63 -1.20
C TYR A 225 -5.06 -7.07 -0.66
N TYR A 226 -4.59 -6.46 0.42
CA TYR A 226 -3.29 -6.78 1.02
C TYR A 226 -3.35 -7.88 2.09
N GLY A 227 -4.46 -8.65 2.17
CA GLY A 227 -4.57 -9.78 3.09
C GLY A 227 -4.47 -9.43 4.59
N GLY A 228 -4.63 -8.15 4.96
CA GLY A 228 -4.60 -7.65 6.34
C GLY A 228 -3.26 -7.69 7.04
N ARG A 229 -2.15 -7.91 6.32
CA ARG A 229 -0.79 -7.85 6.88
C ARG A 229 -0.34 -6.44 7.29
N SER A 230 -1.12 -5.42 6.91
CA SER A 230 -0.84 -4.01 7.19
C SER A 230 -2.15 -3.28 7.50
N PRO A 231 -2.29 -2.59 8.65
CA PRO A 231 -3.42 -1.71 8.89
C PRO A 231 -3.39 -0.51 7.94
N PHE A 232 -4.58 -0.14 7.47
CA PHE A 232 -4.83 1.08 6.70
C PHE A 232 -5.65 2.05 7.54
N LEU A 233 -5.05 3.21 7.83
CA LEU A 233 -5.63 4.28 8.62
C LEU A 233 -6.13 5.38 7.69
N VAL A 234 -7.35 5.86 7.92
CA VAL A 234 -7.93 6.96 7.14
C VAL A 234 -8.00 8.20 8.01
N PHE A 235 -7.59 9.34 7.46
CA PHE A 235 -7.62 10.63 8.14
C PHE A 235 -8.36 11.66 7.29
N LEU A 236 -9.10 12.53 7.97
CA LEU A 236 -9.78 13.68 7.40
C LEU A 236 -9.23 14.96 8.02
N ASN A 237 -9.04 15.99 7.22
CA ASN A 237 -8.70 17.34 7.67
C ASN A 237 -9.52 18.36 6.88
N ILE A 238 -10.52 18.94 7.54
CA ILE A 238 -11.33 20.03 7.02
C ILE A 238 -10.58 21.36 7.24
N PRO A 239 -10.63 22.33 6.31
CA PRO A 239 -10.17 23.70 6.54
C PRO A 239 -10.63 24.25 7.89
N GLY A 240 -9.71 24.88 8.63
CA GLY A 240 -9.92 25.25 10.04
C GLY A 240 -9.51 24.17 11.04
N GLY A 241 -9.09 22.99 10.56
CA GLY A 241 -8.42 21.96 11.33
C GLY A 241 -9.36 21.06 12.14
N ARG A 242 -8.89 20.63 13.32
CA ARG A 242 -9.50 19.53 14.07
C ARG A 242 -10.93 19.84 14.51
N THR A 243 -11.15 21.03 15.06
CA THR A 243 -12.46 21.46 15.56
C THR A 243 -13.49 21.52 14.43
N GLU A 244 -13.13 22.11 13.29
CA GLU A 244 -14.02 22.16 12.11
C GLU A 244 -14.26 20.77 11.51
N THR A 245 -13.26 19.89 11.58
CA THR A 245 -13.42 18.49 11.17
C THR A 245 -14.46 17.76 12.04
N PHE A 246 -14.43 17.94 13.36
CA PHE A 246 -15.44 17.37 14.24
C PHE A 246 -16.84 17.96 14.02
N LYS A 247 -16.94 19.28 13.84
CA LYS A 247 -18.22 19.94 13.51
C LYS A 247 -18.83 19.39 12.24
N TYR A 248 -18.02 19.25 11.18
CA TYR A 248 -18.45 18.67 9.91
C TYR A 248 -18.94 17.24 10.09
N ILE A 249 -18.16 16.37 10.75
CA ILE A 249 -18.53 14.97 10.98
C ILE A 249 -19.85 14.87 11.77
N ASN A 250 -20.03 15.69 12.80
CA ASN A 250 -21.26 15.71 13.59
C ASN A 250 -22.47 16.11 12.74
N SER A 251 -22.34 17.18 11.93
CA SER A 251 -23.39 17.64 11.03
C SER A 251 -23.75 16.58 9.98
N LEU A 252 -22.74 15.95 9.37
CA LEU A 252 -22.94 14.84 8.42
C LEU A 252 -23.75 13.72 9.04
N ASN A 253 -23.32 13.22 10.21
CA ASN A 253 -24.01 12.10 10.86
C ASN A 253 -25.43 12.45 11.32
N GLN A 254 -25.69 13.69 11.73
CA GLN A 254 -27.04 14.15 12.08
C GLN A 254 -27.97 14.14 10.86
N VAL A 255 -27.53 14.65 9.72
CA VAL A 255 -28.32 14.65 8.48
C VAL A 255 -28.53 13.22 7.98
N THR A 256 -27.50 12.36 8.00
CA THR A 256 -27.66 10.95 7.61
C THR A 256 -28.62 10.20 8.53
N ALA A 257 -28.61 10.50 9.84
CA ALA A 257 -29.58 9.92 10.78
C ALA A 257 -31.00 10.43 10.54
N ALA A 258 -31.20 11.71 10.22
CA ALA A 258 -32.52 12.26 9.92
C ALA A 258 -33.16 11.60 8.68
N LYS A 259 -32.35 11.20 7.69
CA LYS A 259 -32.83 10.44 6.52
C LYS A 259 -33.52 9.11 6.88
N LEU A 260 -33.20 8.50 8.02
CA LEU A 260 -33.91 7.31 8.52
C LEU A 260 -35.32 7.66 9.05
N SER A 261 -35.43 8.79 9.75
CA SER A 261 -36.65 9.16 10.48
C SER A 261 -37.70 9.80 9.58
N GLU A 262 -37.30 10.60 8.59
CA GLU A 262 -38.21 11.39 7.75
C GLU A 262 -37.75 11.43 6.28
N PRO A 263 -37.83 10.32 5.53
CA PRO A 263 -37.18 10.17 4.22
C PRO A 263 -37.58 11.19 3.14
N THR A 264 -38.75 11.81 3.27
CA THR A 264 -39.34 12.71 2.27
C THR A 264 -39.00 14.19 2.46
N GLU A 265 -38.42 14.60 3.59
CA GLU A 265 -38.20 16.02 3.93
C GLU A 265 -36.72 16.42 4.13
N VAL A 266 -35.78 15.48 3.98
CA VAL A 266 -34.39 15.71 4.44
C VAL A 266 -33.53 16.45 3.41
N LYS A 267 -32.86 17.50 3.89
CA LYS A 267 -31.80 18.26 3.20
C LYS A 267 -30.73 17.36 2.56
N ASP A 268 -30.12 17.85 1.49
CA ASP A 268 -28.96 17.19 0.87
C ASP A 268 -27.84 16.92 1.89
N LEU A 269 -27.07 15.85 1.65
CA LEU A 269 -25.95 15.52 2.54
C LEU A 269 -24.94 16.68 2.57
N PRO A 270 -24.46 17.12 3.75
CA PRO A 270 -23.51 18.20 3.82
C PRO A 270 -22.21 17.81 3.14
N GLN A 271 -21.85 18.57 2.12
CA GLN A 271 -20.57 18.43 1.43
C GLN A 271 -19.45 19.06 2.27
N PHE A 272 -18.24 18.50 2.17
CA PHE A 272 -17.07 19.11 2.78
C PHE A 272 -16.62 20.35 1.98
N PRO A 273 -15.98 21.36 2.58
CA PRO A 273 -15.55 22.55 1.85
C PRO A 273 -14.30 22.31 0.99
N LYS A 274 -14.06 23.19 0.02
CA LYS A 274 -12.79 23.26 -0.75
C LYS A 274 -11.60 23.32 0.21
N GLY A 275 -10.52 22.63 -0.13
CA GLY A 275 -9.30 22.51 0.69
C GLY A 275 -9.35 21.36 1.69
N THR A 276 -10.47 20.61 1.75
CA THR A 276 -10.54 19.36 2.50
C THR A 276 -9.47 18.40 2.02
N ALA A 277 -8.76 17.79 2.97
CA ALA A 277 -7.74 16.81 2.71
C ALA A 277 -8.07 15.45 3.34
N VAL A 278 -7.80 14.38 2.60
CA VAL A 278 -7.98 12.99 3.04
C VAL A 278 -6.66 12.27 2.90
N ALA A 279 -6.25 11.54 3.93
CA ALA A 279 -5.05 10.72 3.89
C ALA A 279 -5.36 9.25 4.17
N LEU A 280 -4.65 8.36 3.48
CA LEU A 280 -4.62 6.93 3.71
C LEU A 280 -3.19 6.53 4.07
N VAL A 281 -2.99 6.00 5.26
CA VAL A 281 -1.68 5.59 5.76
C VAL A 281 -1.66 4.08 5.97
N ARG A 282 -0.72 3.39 5.32
CA ARG A 282 -0.44 1.97 5.54
C ARG A 282 0.72 1.83 6.51
N LYS A 283 0.51 1.13 7.63
CA LYS A 283 1.61 0.77 8.54
C LYS A 283 1.99 -0.70 8.41
N MET A 284 3.24 -1.01 8.70
CA MET A 284 3.74 -2.38 8.69
C MET A 284 3.35 -3.10 9.98
N SER A 285 2.77 -4.30 9.85
CA SER A 285 2.68 -5.26 10.95
C SER A 285 3.75 -6.34 10.81
N LEU A 286 4.15 -6.90 11.94
CA LEU A 286 5.09 -8.01 12.05
C LEU A 286 4.45 -9.16 12.83
N ILE A 287 5.06 -10.34 12.69
CA ILE A 287 4.80 -11.50 13.53
C ILE A 287 5.94 -11.57 14.55
N THR A 288 5.58 -11.42 15.82
CA THR A 288 6.55 -11.49 16.93
C THR A 288 6.94 -12.93 17.22
N LYS A 289 8.05 -13.15 17.93
CA LYS A 289 8.47 -14.48 18.44
C LYS A 289 7.38 -15.17 19.29
N ALA A 290 6.48 -14.39 19.88
CA ALA A 290 5.32 -14.92 20.61
C ALA A 290 4.16 -15.38 19.71
N GLY A 291 4.35 -15.39 18.38
CA GLY A 291 3.31 -15.71 17.41
C GLY A 291 2.22 -14.64 17.28
N LYS A 292 2.42 -13.43 17.83
CA LYS A 292 1.42 -12.35 17.80
C LYS A 292 1.68 -11.36 16.69
N ILE A 293 0.60 -10.80 16.13
CA ILE A 293 0.66 -9.69 15.19
C ILE A 293 0.87 -8.40 15.97
N LEU A 294 1.92 -7.66 15.63
CA LEU A 294 2.23 -6.36 16.22
C LEU A 294 2.33 -5.30 15.12
N VAL A 295 1.66 -4.16 15.32
CA VAL A 295 1.76 -3.01 14.42
C VAL A 295 2.92 -2.12 14.84
N THR A 296 3.90 -1.94 13.95
CA THR A 296 5.12 -1.17 14.22
C THR A 296 4.91 0.33 14.00
N SER A 297 5.95 1.14 14.21
CA SER A 297 5.97 2.56 13.83
C SER A 297 6.22 2.78 12.33
N LEU A 298 6.65 1.75 11.58
CA LEU A 298 6.97 1.84 10.17
C LEU A 298 5.74 2.11 9.30
N VAL A 299 5.85 3.13 8.47
CA VAL A 299 4.88 3.51 7.44
C VAL A 299 5.37 3.00 6.09
N GLN A 300 4.53 2.23 5.42
CA GLN A 300 4.82 1.64 4.11
C GLN A 300 4.34 2.54 2.98
N THR A 301 3.17 3.16 3.12
CA THR A 301 2.65 4.12 2.14
C THR A 301 1.87 5.24 2.83
N VAL A 302 1.90 6.41 2.21
CA VAL A 302 1.07 7.56 2.57
C VAL A 302 0.46 8.09 1.29
N GLN A 303 -0.85 8.07 1.17
CA GLN A 303 -1.56 8.73 0.10
C GLN A 303 -2.31 9.92 0.66
N ILE A 304 -2.21 11.08 0.01
CA ILE A 304 -2.90 12.30 0.40
C ILE A 304 -3.67 12.83 -0.80
N ARG A 305 -4.91 13.25 -0.57
CA ARG A 305 -5.75 13.96 -1.54
C ARG A 305 -6.14 15.29 -0.96
N VAL A 306 -6.07 16.35 -1.76
CA VAL A 306 -6.60 17.67 -1.41
C VAL A 306 -7.61 18.08 -2.47
N TYR A 307 -8.85 18.36 -2.07
CA TYR A 307 -9.93 18.70 -3.00
C TYR A 307 -9.95 20.20 -3.29
N ASP A 308 -9.76 20.59 -4.54
CA ASP A 308 -9.80 21.99 -4.99
C ASP A 308 -11.20 22.42 -5.45
N LYS A 309 -12.05 21.45 -5.84
CA LYS A 309 -13.44 21.63 -6.25
C LYS A 309 -14.34 20.62 -5.56
N VAL A 310 -15.51 21.09 -5.10
CA VAL A 310 -16.49 20.28 -4.38
C VAL A 310 -17.89 20.49 -4.97
N GLY A 311 -18.64 19.41 -5.18
CA GLY A 311 -20.03 19.46 -5.63
C GLY A 311 -20.40 18.34 -6.61
N GLU A 312 -21.71 18.15 -6.81
CA GLU A 312 -22.29 17.03 -7.57
C GLU A 312 -22.10 17.14 -9.09
N GLY A 313 -21.83 18.35 -9.61
CA GLY A 313 -21.62 18.59 -11.05
C GLY A 313 -20.22 18.25 -11.59
N ILE A 314 -19.33 17.69 -10.76
CA ILE A 314 -17.93 17.45 -11.13
C ILE A 314 -17.79 16.15 -11.91
N LYS A 315 -17.54 16.26 -13.22
CA LYS A 315 -17.33 15.11 -14.12
C LYS A 315 -15.88 14.67 -14.26
N ASP A 316 -14.92 15.60 -14.18
CA ASP A 316 -13.49 15.28 -14.21
C ASP A 316 -12.92 15.23 -12.80
N HIS A 317 -12.79 14.02 -12.28
CA HIS A 317 -12.26 13.76 -10.95
C HIS A 317 -10.76 14.03 -10.82
N ASN A 318 -10.01 14.06 -11.93
CA ASN A 318 -8.59 14.41 -11.87
C ASN A 318 -8.40 15.91 -11.67
N ALA A 319 -9.32 16.72 -12.20
CA ALA A 319 -9.29 18.18 -12.10
C ALA A 319 -10.01 18.74 -10.87
N CYS A 320 -10.45 17.88 -9.94
CA CYS A 320 -11.11 18.26 -8.68
C CYS A 320 -10.27 17.96 -7.42
N GLN A 321 -9.08 17.40 -7.60
CA GLN A 321 -8.21 17.03 -6.49
C GLN A 321 -6.75 16.95 -6.90
N HIS A 322 -5.86 17.19 -5.94
CA HIS A 322 -4.44 16.90 -6.04
C HIS A 322 -4.14 15.62 -5.29
N VAL A 323 -3.44 14.67 -5.93
CA VAL A 323 -3.10 13.36 -5.36
C VAL A 323 -1.60 13.24 -5.20
N TYR A 324 -1.18 12.86 -3.99
CA TYR A 324 0.19 12.56 -3.63
C TYR A 324 0.26 11.16 -3.07
N LYS A 325 1.33 10.45 -3.39
CA LYS A 325 1.63 9.14 -2.80
C LYS A 325 3.10 9.08 -2.47
N PHE A 326 3.40 8.62 -1.27
CA PHE A 326 4.72 8.22 -0.84
C PHE A 326 4.72 6.71 -0.65
N ALA A 327 5.80 6.07 -1.06
CA ALA A 327 6.04 4.65 -0.85
C ALA A 327 7.37 4.46 -0.13
N LEU A 328 7.42 3.43 0.70
CA LEU A 328 8.64 2.99 1.34
C LEU A 328 9.61 2.46 0.28
N ASN A 329 10.83 2.96 0.34
CA ASN A 329 11.98 2.49 -0.39
C ASN A 329 12.96 1.92 0.65
N ARG A 330 13.26 0.63 0.56
CA ARG A 330 14.03 -0.10 1.57
C ARG A 330 15.47 0.40 1.62
N LYS A 331 16.07 0.70 0.46
CA LYS A 331 17.44 1.25 0.44
C LYS A 331 17.54 2.55 1.20
N ASP A 332 16.67 3.51 0.90
CA ASP A 332 16.65 4.79 1.61
C ASP A 332 16.28 4.61 3.08
N LEU A 333 15.40 3.66 3.42
CA LEU A 333 15.07 3.34 4.80
C LEU A 333 16.30 2.88 5.57
N PHE A 334 17.05 1.91 5.03
CA PHE A 334 18.25 1.35 5.67
C PHE A 334 19.40 2.36 5.70
N ALA A 335 19.51 3.21 4.68
CA ALA A 335 20.46 4.33 4.64
C ALA A 335 20.00 5.55 5.48
N SER A 336 18.84 5.48 6.13
CA SER A 336 18.23 6.60 6.87
C SER A 336 18.03 7.89 6.04
N ILE A 337 17.92 7.78 4.72
CA ILE A 337 17.63 8.89 3.81
C ILE A 337 16.13 9.17 3.86
N ASN A 338 15.74 10.36 4.33
CA ASN A 338 14.32 10.80 4.38
C ASN A 338 13.36 9.78 5.01
N GLY A 339 13.83 8.99 5.97
CA GLY A 339 13.03 7.90 6.56
C GLY A 339 12.56 6.84 5.55
N GLY A 340 13.23 6.72 4.40
CA GLY A 340 12.86 5.77 3.36
C GLY A 340 11.55 6.07 2.64
N LEU A 341 10.93 7.24 2.83
CA LEU A 341 9.69 7.59 2.11
C LEU A 341 10.03 8.39 0.84
N LYS A 342 9.72 7.81 -0.32
CA LYS A 342 9.90 8.46 -1.62
C LYS A 342 8.55 8.86 -2.23
N PRO A 343 8.44 10.07 -2.81
CA PRO A 343 7.26 10.43 -3.59
C PRO A 343 7.20 9.55 -4.86
N VAL A 344 6.02 9.00 -5.13
CA VAL A 344 5.74 8.28 -6.36
C VAL A 344 5.55 9.30 -7.49
N LYS A 345 6.26 9.11 -8.60
CA LYS A 345 6.15 9.99 -9.78
C LYS A 345 4.73 9.96 -10.34
N LYS A 346 4.24 11.09 -10.84
CA LYS A 346 2.88 11.24 -11.39
C LYS A 346 2.57 10.26 -12.51
N ASN A 347 3.56 9.96 -13.36
CA ASN A 347 3.46 9.05 -14.50
C ASN A 347 3.91 7.61 -14.19
N SER A 348 4.20 7.27 -12.93
CA SER A 348 4.66 5.91 -12.59
C SER A 348 3.57 4.87 -12.85
N THR A 349 3.97 3.77 -13.49
CA THR A 349 3.16 2.58 -13.73
C THR A 349 3.54 1.43 -12.78
N GLU A 350 4.57 1.59 -11.95
CA GLU A 350 5.06 0.54 -11.05
C GLU A 350 4.21 0.44 -9.77
N GLY A 351 3.88 -0.78 -9.35
CA GLY A 351 3.04 -1.00 -8.17
C GLY A 351 1.53 -0.85 -8.41
N LEU A 352 1.10 -0.93 -9.67
CA LEU A 352 -0.30 -1.01 -10.10
C LEU A 352 -0.93 -2.37 -9.79
N SER A 353 -1.10 -2.70 -8.52
CA SER A 353 -1.62 -4.01 -8.11
C SER A 353 -3.12 -3.93 -7.75
N LEU A 354 -3.56 -2.88 -7.06
CA LEU A 354 -4.91 -2.82 -6.47
C LEU A 354 -6.08 -2.84 -7.47
N ILE A 355 -5.88 -2.31 -8.69
CA ILE A 355 -6.92 -2.18 -9.72
C ILE A 355 -6.81 -3.24 -10.81
N TYR A 356 -5.60 -3.73 -11.04
CA TYR A 356 -5.32 -4.70 -12.07
C TYR A 356 -5.16 -6.05 -11.41
N SER A 357 -6.24 -6.83 -11.45
CA SER A 357 -6.39 -8.09 -10.72
C SER A 357 -5.93 -9.31 -11.53
N SER A 358 -5.23 -9.08 -12.63
CA SER A 358 -4.70 -10.11 -13.52
C SER A 358 -3.19 -10.01 -13.67
N ASP A 359 -2.53 -11.16 -13.71
CA ASP A 359 -1.10 -11.24 -13.98
C ASP A 359 -0.80 -10.89 -15.44
N TYR A 360 -0.33 -9.66 -15.66
CA TYR A 360 -0.01 -9.15 -16.98
C TYR A 360 1.39 -9.57 -17.47
N PHE A 361 2.21 -10.21 -16.62
CA PHE A 361 3.46 -10.83 -17.07
C PHE A 361 3.19 -12.21 -17.69
N GLU A 362 2.13 -12.90 -17.25
CA GLU A 362 1.66 -14.14 -17.88
C GLU A 362 0.70 -13.87 -19.06
N ASN A 363 0.20 -12.64 -19.19
CA ASN A 363 -0.65 -12.21 -20.30
C ASN A 363 -0.50 -10.72 -20.61
N ASP A 364 0.38 -10.40 -21.55
CA ASP A 364 0.70 -9.01 -21.95
C ASP A 364 -0.52 -8.20 -22.42
N ARG A 365 -1.61 -8.85 -22.87
CA ARG A 365 -2.86 -8.15 -23.24
C ARG A 365 -3.55 -7.47 -22.05
N LEU A 366 -3.17 -7.84 -20.83
CA LEU A 366 -3.72 -7.31 -19.58
C LEU A 366 -2.84 -6.20 -19.00
N LYS A 367 -1.77 -5.80 -19.71
CA LYS A 367 -0.88 -4.73 -19.27
C LYS A 367 -1.67 -3.43 -19.06
N PRO A 368 -1.59 -2.81 -17.87
CA PRO A 368 -2.36 -1.62 -17.59
C PRO A 368 -1.88 -0.43 -18.41
N ASN A 369 -2.83 0.37 -18.92
CA ASN A 369 -2.57 1.65 -19.57
C ASN A 369 -2.91 2.85 -18.64
N SER A 370 -2.55 2.74 -17.37
CA SER A 370 -2.84 3.76 -16.35
C SER A 370 -1.64 4.00 -15.46
N THR A 371 -1.71 5.00 -14.59
CA THR A 371 -0.67 5.33 -13.62
C THR A 371 -1.16 5.02 -12.20
N VAL A 372 -0.23 4.86 -11.27
CA VAL A 372 -0.56 4.65 -9.85
C VAL A 372 -1.43 5.78 -9.30
N MET A 373 -1.18 7.02 -9.69
CA MET A 373 -1.99 8.16 -9.25
C MET A 373 -3.39 8.11 -9.84
N LYS A 374 -3.52 7.73 -11.12
CA LYS A 374 -4.82 7.60 -11.77
C LYS A 374 -5.64 6.46 -11.17
N SER A 375 -5.00 5.36 -10.80
CA SER A 375 -5.67 4.24 -10.14
C SER A 375 -6.32 4.68 -8.82
N CYS A 376 -5.59 5.46 -8.01
CA CYS A 376 -6.15 6.04 -6.78
C CYS A 376 -7.40 6.90 -7.01
N ILE A 377 -7.47 7.61 -8.15
CA ILE A 377 -8.62 8.45 -8.53
C ILE A 377 -9.77 7.58 -9.00
N ASP A 378 -9.52 6.59 -9.85
CA ASP A 378 -10.56 5.72 -10.45
C ASP A 378 -11.38 4.98 -9.40
N CYS A 379 -10.74 4.49 -8.35
CA CYS A 379 -11.48 3.87 -7.26
C CYS A 379 -12.27 4.90 -6.44
N HIS A 380 -11.82 6.14 -6.31
CA HIS A 380 -12.42 7.13 -5.40
C HIS A 380 -13.22 8.24 -6.09
N SER A 381 -13.43 8.13 -7.41
CA SER A 381 -14.17 9.10 -8.21
C SER A 381 -15.68 9.02 -8.05
N CYS A 382 -16.23 8.00 -7.38
CA CYS A 382 -17.68 7.82 -7.29
C CYS A 382 -18.36 9.00 -6.59
N GLY A 383 -18.91 9.92 -7.39
CA GLY A 383 -19.66 11.09 -6.93
C GLY A 383 -18.94 12.43 -6.99
N GLY A 384 -17.73 12.56 -7.57
CA GLY A 384 -17.07 13.88 -7.67
C GLY A 384 -16.24 14.23 -6.44
N GLY A 385 -15.90 15.52 -6.29
CA GLY A 385 -15.41 16.07 -5.03
C GLY A 385 -16.55 16.19 -4.01
N THR A 386 -17.18 15.07 -3.66
CA THR A 386 -18.29 15.01 -2.70
C THR A 386 -17.98 14.04 -1.58
N ILE A 387 -18.81 14.04 -0.54
CA ILE A 387 -18.69 13.10 0.59
C ILE A 387 -18.67 11.62 0.13
N HIS A 388 -19.26 11.30 -1.01
CA HIS A 388 -19.25 9.96 -1.59
C HIS A 388 -17.87 9.50 -2.09
N SER A 389 -16.94 10.42 -2.35
CA SER A 389 -15.54 10.09 -2.65
C SER A 389 -14.74 9.62 -1.41
N ILE A 390 -15.26 9.87 -0.21
CA ILE A 390 -14.72 9.34 1.05
C ILE A 390 -15.31 7.96 1.29
N PHE A 391 -14.65 6.92 0.76
CA PHE A 391 -15.16 5.54 0.77
C PHE A 391 -15.30 4.92 2.16
N THR A 392 -14.61 5.49 3.15
CA THR A 392 -14.84 5.14 4.55
C THR A 392 -16.25 5.51 5.01
N TYR A 393 -16.86 6.56 4.45
CA TYR A 393 -18.28 6.89 4.63
C TYR A 393 -19.16 6.02 3.70
N LYS A 394 -18.84 5.95 2.40
CA LYS A 394 -19.62 5.22 1.38
C LYS A 394 -19.23 3.74 1.27
N GLN A 395 -19.47 2.98 2.35
CA GLN A 395 -19.07 1.56 2.40
C GLN A 395 -20.06 0.62 1.68
N ASP A 396 -21.33 1.00 1.58
CA ASP A 396 -22.46 0.26 1.02
C ASP A 396 -22.24 -0.23 -0.41
N ASP A 397 -21.63 0.58 -1.27
CA ASP A 397 -21.43 0.23 -2.68
C ASP A 397 -20.30 -0.81 -2.92
N TRP A 398 -19.34 -0.95 -2.00
CA TRP A 398 -18.04 -1.59 -2.30
C TRP A 398 -17.61 -2.65 -1.30
N VAL A 399 -18.31 -2.73 -0.17
CA VAL A 399 -18.01 -3.67 0.91
C VAL A 399 -19.17 -4.65 0.96
N PRO A 400 -18.98 -5.93 0.58
CA PRO A 400 -20.06 -6.93 0.63
C PRO A 400 -20.77 -6.99 1.98
N GLU A 401 -20.04 -6.79 3.08
CA GLU A 401 -20.57 -6.73 4.44
C GLU A 401 -21.46 -5.50 4.71
N ALA A 402 -21.36 -4.46 3.86
CA ALA A 402 -22.20 -3.27 3.87
C ALA A 402 -23.34 -3.32 2.84
N ALA A 403 -23.46 -4.37 2.01
CA ALA A 403 -24.46 -4.40 0.93
C ALA A 403 -25.92 -4.34 1.43
N GLY A 404 -26.17 -4.73 2.69
CA GLY A 404 -27.46 -4.59 3.38
C GLY A 404 -27.60 -3.34 4.25
N LEU A 405 -26.58 -2.47 4.27
CA LEU A 405 -26.58 -1.24 5.05
C LEU A 405 -27.33 -0.17 4.24
N GLY A 406 -28.51 0.23 4.72
CA GLY A 406 -29.22 1.36 4.15
C GLY A 406 -28.38 2.65 4.19
N SER A 407 -28.54 3.51 3.18
CA SER A 407 -27.79 4.77 3.05
C SER A 407 -27.99 5.70 4.27
N ASP A 408 -29.11 5.57 4.96
CA ASP A 408 -29.50 6.20 6.21
C ASP A 408 -28.70 5.71 7.44
N LYS A 409 -27.98 4.59 7.31
CA LYS A 409 -27.09 4.02 8.34
C LYS A 409 -25.61 4.30 8.12
N LEU A 410 -25.26 4.96 7.00
CA LEU A 410 -23.88 5.38 6.74
C LEU A 410 -23.43 6.42 7.78
N ARG A 411 -22.23 6.26 8.31
CA ARG A 411 -21.66 7.18 9.30
C ARG A 411 -20.18 7.32 9.04
N LEU A 412 -19.68 8.53 9.28
CA LEU A 412 -18.25 8.78 9.40
C LEU A 412 -17.97 9.07 10.87
N LEU A 413 -17.14 8.25 11.52
CA LEU A 413 -16.96 8.33 12.97
C LEU A 413 -15.49 8.64 13.29
N PRO A 414 -15.21 9.60 14.18
CA PRO A 414 -13.85 9.78 14.66
C PRO A 414 -13.41 8.54 15.44
N THR A 415 -12.13 8.23 15.37
CA THR A 415 -11.53 7.07 16.03
C THR A 415 -10.10 7.39 16.46
N ARG A 416 -9.48 6.50 17.23
CA ARG A 416 -8.06 6.62 17.61
C ARG A 416 -7.23 5.69 16.74
N ILE A 417 -6.00 6.11 16.45
CA ILE A 417 -5.04 5.31 15.67
C ILE A 417 -4.88 3.90 16.26
N LEU A 418 -4.75 3.78 17.58
CA LEU A 418 -4.59 2.48 18.26
C LEU A 418 -5.83 1.59 18.12
N ASP A 419 -7.03 2.16 18.13
CA ASP A 419 -8.27 1.40 18.00
C ASP A 419 -8.39 0.83 16.58
N GLU A 420 -8.02 1.61 15.54
CA GLU A 420 -8.01 1.14 14.16
C GLU A 420 -6.93 0.09 13.89
N GLN A 421 -5.75 0.24 14.50
CA GLN A 421 -4.72 -0.80 14.46
C GLN A 421 -5.25 -2.10 15.07
N LYS A 422 -5.92 -2.03 16.23
CA LYS A 422 -6.54 -3.19 16.87
C LYS A 422 -7.63 -3.82 16.00
N ARG A 423 -8.49 -3.03 15.35
CA ARG A 423 -9.51 -3.54 14.42
C ARG A 423 -8.88 -4.29 13.25
N ALA A 424 -7.81 -3.74 12.67
CA ALA A 424 -7.10 -4.38 11.58
C ALA A 424 -6.44 -5.70 12.01
N THR A 425 -5.80 -5.74 13.18
CA THR A 425 -5.21 -6.98 13.71
C THR A 425 -6.29 -8.01 14.03
N THR A 426 -7.39 -7.62 14.68
CA THR A 426 -8.53 -8.51 14.95
C THR A 426 -9.12 -9.07 13.66
N TRP A 427 -9.22 -8.25 12.61
CA TRP A 427 -9.67 -8.70 11.31
C TRP A 427 -8.75 -9.79 10.73
N LYS A 428 -7.43 -9.62 10.81
CA LYS A 428 -6.46 -10.63 10.37
C LYS A 428 -6.50 -11.90 11.21
N TYR A 429 -6.64 -11.79 12.53
CA TYR A 429 -6.75 -12.94 13.44
C TYR A 429 -7.90 -13.89 13.08
N ASN A 430 -8.98 -13.36 12.53
CA ASN A 430 -10.16 -14.14 12.14
C ASN A 430 -10.05 -14.79 10.74
N ARG A 431 -8.89 -14.69 10.07
CA ARG A 431 -8.71 -15.22 8.72
C ARG A 431 -8.10 -16.61 8.70
N HIS A 432 -8.53 -17.38 7.71
CA HIS A 432 -7.97 -18.70 7.42
C HIS A 432 -6.46 -18.65 7.14
N ASP A 433 -5.98 -17.67 6.36
CA ASP A 433 -4.56 -17.54 6.03
C ASP A 433 -3.67 -17.34 7.28
N TRP A 434 -4.15 -16.63 8.29
CA TRP A 434 -3.49 -16.49 9.58
C TRP A 434 -3.47 -17.81 10.36
N GLY A 435 -4.62 -18.47 10.50
CA GLY A 435 -4.71 -19.77 11.17
C GLY A 435 -3.81 -20.82 10.51
N LEU A 436 -3.72 -20.81 9.18
CA LEU A 436 -2.84 -21.68 8.42
C LEU A 436 -1.37 -21.42 8.73
N LEU A 437 -0.94 -20.15 8.80
CA LEU A 437 0.44 -19.80 9.17
C LEU A 437 0.78 -20.27 10.59
N GLN A 438 -0.12 -20.02 11.56
CA GLN A 438 0.06 -20.46 12.94
C GLN A 438 0.21 -21.98 13.03
N GLY A 439 -0.65 -22.74 12.33
CA GLY A 439 -0.58 -24.20 12.30
C GLY A 439 0.75 -24.73 11.75
N TRP A 440 1.32 -24.08 10.73
CA TRP A 440 2.64 -24.43 10.22
C TRP A 440 3.74 -24.15 11.25
N ILE A 441 3.76 -22.95 11.84
CA ILE A 441 4.76 -22.57 12.86
C ILE A 441 4.71 -23.54 14.05
N GLU A 442 3.52 -23.83 14.58
CA GLU A 442 3.35 -24.77 15.69
C GLU A 442 3.81 -26.21 15.37
N THR A 443 3.58 -26.66 14.13
CA THR A 443 4.01 -27.99 13.69
C THR A 443 5.53 -28.09 13.60
N ILE A 444 6.19 -27.01 13.19
CA ILE A 444 7.65 -26.94 13.10
C ILE A 444 8.26 -26.89 14.49
N SER A 445 7.72 -26.10 15.42
CA SER A 445 8.27 -25.98 16.78
C SER A 445 8.18 -27.26 17.62
N LYS A 446 7.40 -28.25 17.17
CA LYS A 446 7.28 -29.58 17.82
C LYS A 446 8.19 -30.65 17.21
N ARG A 447 8.91 -30.34 16.13
CA ARG A 447 9.90 -31.23 15.48
C ARG A 447 11.30 -30.71 15.73
#